data_AF-A0A3C1FMN2-F1
#
_entry.id   AF-A0A3C1FMN2-F1
#
_cell.length_a   1.000
_cell.length_b   1.000
_cell.length_c   1.000
_cell.angle_alpha   90.00
_cell.angle_beta   90.00
_cell.angle_gamma   90.00
#
_symmetry.space_group_name_H-M   'P 1'
#
loop_
_entity.id
_entity.type
_entity.pdbx_description
1 polymer ?
#
loop_
_entity_poly.entity_id
_entity_poly.type
_entity_poly.pdbx_seq_one_letter_code
_entity_poly.pdbx_strand_id
1 'polypeptide(L)'
;NLQLMFATASGNVRRNRLDDFTNVKANGKIAMKLDDGDEIVGVSICTESDDILLTSRNGKCVRFPVTDVRLFRGRDSTGVRGIRLEGEDRVISQSVLTHVTSTPPENRAYLRQAVAARRAAGEDAELAPEEEEDAGDNELAILSSERYGELGAHEQFILTVSENGFGKRSSAFEYRLSKRGGKGIWAMSMTERNGPLIAAFPISDDDQVMLVTDGGQLIRTPVDDIRIAGRATQGVTLFRTAEGERVVSVARLEDVSEEEDGETTD
;
A
#
# COMPACT_ATOMS: atom_id res chain seq x y z
N ASN A 1 20.46 -0.50 10.58
CA ASN A 1 20.01 -0.76 11.96
C ASN A 1 18.51 -0.99 11.91
N LEU A 2 18.07 -2.25 11.98
CA LEU A 2 16.67 -2.62 11.72
C LEU A 2 15.74 -2.15 12.84
N GLN A 3 14.53 -1.78 12.46
CA GLN A 3 13.51 -1.21 13.33
C GLN A 3 12.18 -1.91 13.05
N LEU A 4 11.27 -1.85 14.02
CA LEU A 4 9.89 -2.26 13.84
C LEU A 4 9.00 -1.02 13.81
N MET A 5 8.17 -0.93 12.78
CA MET A 5 7.04 -0.02 12.71
C MET A 5 5.77 -0.82 13.00
N PHE A 6 5.02 -0.40 14.01
CA PHE A 6 3.68 -0.87 14.32
C PHE A 6 2.67 0.15 13.81
N ALA A 7 1.53 -0.33 13.30
CA ALA A 7 0.37 0.47 12.96
C ALA A 7 -0.91 -0.13 13.57
N THR A 8 -1.80 0.73 14.06
CA THR A 8 -3.07 0.32 14.66
C THR A 8 -4.27 0.73 13.82
N ALA A 9 -5.42 0.08 14.05
CA ALA A 9 -6.66 0.33 13.33
C ALA A 9 -7.15 1.77 13.52
N SER A 10 -6.95 2.36 14.72
CA SER A 10 -7.26 3.76 15.02
C SER A 10 -6.34 4.78 14.33
N GLY A 11 -5.32 4.31 13.61
CA GLY A 11 -4.39 5.15 12.84
C GLY A 11 -3.18 5.63 13.63
N ASN A 12 -2.86 5.03 14.78
CA ASN A 12 -1.60 5.29 15.48
C ASN A 12 -0.46 4.45 14.90
N VAL A 13 0.77 4.97 15.04
CA VAL A 13 2.01 4.27 14.68
C VAL A 13 3.04 4.35 15.79
N ARG A 14 3.92 3.35 15.85
CA ARG A 14 4.98 3.27 16.84
C ARG A 14 6.24 2.66 16.24
N ARG A 15 7.37 3.29 16.51
CA ARG A 15 8.69 2.87 16.01
C ARG A 15 9.58 2.40 17.16
N ASN A 16 10.13 1.18 17.06
CA ASN A 16 11.04 0.58 18.04
C ASN A 16 12.29 0.01 17.36
N ARG A 17 13.36 -0.24 18.13
CA ARG A 17 14.50 -1.00 17.61
C ARG A 17 14.09 -2.46 17.54
N LEU A 18 14.52 -3.18 16.50
CA LEU A 18 14.28 -4.62 16.43
C LEU A 18 14.92 -5.35 17.63
N ASP A 19 16.08 -4.86 18.08
CA ASP A 19 16.82 -5.41 19.21
C ASP A 19 16.05 -5.41 20.54
N ASP A 20 15.04 -4.53 20.68
CA ASP A 20 14.16 -4.48 21.87
C ASP A 20 13.39 -5.81 22.05
N PHE A 21 13.36 -6.66 21.02
CA PHE A 21 12.58 -7.89 20.91
C PHE A 21 13.42 -9.17 20.73
N THR A 22 14.74 -9.12 20.99
CA THR A 22 15.61 -10.31 20.86
C THR A 22 15.35 -11.40 21.91
N ASN A 23 15.00 -11.02 23.13
CA ASN A 23 14.71 -11.96 24.23
C ASN A 23 13.20 -12.03 24.51
N VAL A 24 12.51 -12.94 23.80
CA VAL A 24 11.08 -13.24 23.95
C VAL A 24 10.93 -14.65 24.52
N LYS A 25 10.27 -14.76 25.68
CA LYS A 25 9.99 -16.05 26.33
C LYS A 25 8.82 -16.75 25.63
N ALA A 26 8.63 -18.04 25.90
CA ALA A 26 7.53 -18.83 25.33
C ALA A 26 6.12 -18.26 25.62
N ASN A 27 5.94 -17.55 26.74
CA ASN A 27 4.68 -16.88 27.08
C ASN A 27 4.55 -15.47 26.47
N GLY A 28 5.44 -15.10 25.55
CA GLY A 28 5.40 -13.85 24.82
C GLY A 28 5.96 -12.65 25.60
N LYS A 29 5.90 -11.49 24.94
CA LYS A 29 6.40 -10.21 25.45
C LYS A 29 5.51 -9.10 24.90
N ILE A 30 4.96 -8.25 25.78
CA ILE A 30 4.14 -7.10 25.36
C ILE A 30 4.97 -6.21 24.43
N ALA A 31 4.50 -5.98 23.20
CA ALA A 31 5.21 -5.16 22.22
C ALA A 31 4.90 -3.67 22.35
N MET A 32 3.64 -3.34 22.59
CA MET A 32 3.15 -2.01 22.87
C MET A 32 1.87 -2.08 23.71
N LYS A 33 1.49 -0.97 24.34
CA LYS A 33 0.13 -0.80 24.86
C LYS A 33 -0.80 -0.40 23.71
N LEU A 34 -2.07 -0.76 23.84
CA LEU A 34 -3.14 -0.34 22.95
C LEU A 34 -4.16 0.45 23.76
N ASP A 35 -4.82 1.40 23.10
CA ASP A 35 -6.02 2.03 23.64
C ASP A 35 -7.17 1.02 23.63
N ASP A 36 -8.20 1.25 24.45
CA ASP A 36 -9.34 0.34 24.55
C ASP A 36 -10.09 0.26 23.20
N GLY A 37 -10.33 -0.96 22.73
CA GLY A 37 -10.93 -1.23 21.42
C GLY A 37 -10.02 -1.02 20.20
N ASP A 38 -8.74 -0.66 20.38
CA ASP A 38 -7.78 -0.56 19.28
C ASP A 38 -7.06 -1.91 19.05
N GLU A 39 -6.61 -2.13 17.81
CA GLU A 39 -5.94 -3.37 17.41
C GLU A 39 -4.74 -3.08 16.51
N ILE A 40 -3.75 -3.96 16.54
CA ILE A 40 -2.60 -3.88 15.63
C ILE A 40 -3.04 -4.40 14.27
N VAL A 41 -2.88 -3.57 13.25
CA VAL A 41 -3.18 -3.93 11.85
C VAL A 41 -1.92 -4.39 11.13
N GLY A 42 -0.78 -3.82 11.46
CA GLY A 42 0.48 -4.14 10.79
C GLY A 42 1.68 -3.99 11.70
N VAL A 43 2.66 -4.86 11.47
CA VAL A 43 4.02 -4.71 11.97
C VAL A 43 4.96 -4.98 10.81
N SER A 44 5.88 -4.07 10.54
CA SER A 44 6.89 -4.28 9.50
C SER A 44 8.28 -3.92 9.98
N ILE A 45 9.25 -4.65 9.46
CA ILE A 45 10.66 -4.29 9.61
C ILE A 45 10.96 -3.15 8.63
N CYS A 46 11.65 -2.13 9.11
CA CYS A 46 12.06 -0.99 8.30
C CYS A 46 13.41 -0.43 8.77
N THR A 47 13.92 0.52 7.99
CA THR A 47 15.11 1.33 8.25
C THR A 47 14.73 2.81 8.28
N GLU A 48 15.71 3.68 8.52
CA GLU A 48 15.49 5.14 8.49
C GLU A 48 15.37 5.68 7.06
N SER A 49 15.73 4.87 6.06
CA SER A 49 15.70 5.20 4.64
C SER A 49 14.42 4.73 3.95
N ASP A 50 13.42 4.31 4.73
CA ASP A 50 12.13 3.89 4.22
C ASP A 50 11.03 4.90 4.55
N ASP A 51 9.94 4.79 3.81
CA ASP A 51 8.68 5.47 4.09
C ASP A 51 7.63 4.47 4.58
N ILE A 52 6.66 4.96 5.35
CA ILE A 52 5.46 4.23 5.73
C ILE A 52 4.29 4.76 4.93
N LEU A 53 3.55 3.85 4.28
CA LEU A 53 2.25 4.09 3.71
C LEU A 53 1.18 3.43 4.59
N LEU A 54 0.24 4.21 5.09
CA LEU A 54 -0.97 3.70 5.75
C LEU A 54 -2.15 3.88 4.81
N THR A 55 -2.99 2.85 4.68
CA THR A 55 -4.23 2.91 3.88
C THR A 55 -5.42 2.55 4.76
N SER A 56 -6.51 3.31 4.61
CA SER A 56 -7.74 3.14 5.35
C SER A 56 -8.82 2.43 4.56
N ARG A 57 -9.81 1.91 5.28
CA ARG A 57 -10.97 1.19 4.74
C ARG A 57 -11.77 2.04 3.78
N ASN A 58 -11.90 3.33 4.07
CA ASN A 58 -12.63 4.27 3.21
C ASN A 58 -11.74 4.88 2.12
N GLY A 59 -10.60 4.26 1.77
CA GLY A 59 -9.83 4.67 0.61
C GLY A 59 -8.93 5.88 0.82
N LYS A 60 -8.69 6.33 2.06
CA LYS A 60 -7.67 7.36 2.34
C LYS A 60 -6.32 6.72 2.60
N CYS A 61 -5.25 7.44 2.31
CA CYS A 61 -3.90 7.02 2.63
C CYS A 61 -2.98 8.18 2.99
N VAL A 62 -1.93 7.89 3.76
CA VAL A 62 -0.86 8.83 4.07
C VAL A 62 0.49 8.15 3.92
N ARG A 63 1.42 8.79 3.22
CA ARG A 63 2.83 8.39 3.13
C ARG A 63 3.70 9.39 3.88
N PHE A 64 4.57 8.92 4.76
CA PHE A 64 5.52 9.73 5.50
C PHE A 64 6.84 8.96 5.77
N PRO A 65 7.98 9.64 5.92
CA PRO A 65 9.26 8.98 6.23
C PRO A 65 9.22 8.26 7.58
N VAL A 66 9.89 7.12 7.72
CA VAL A 66 10.02 6.41 9.02
C VAL A 66 10.54 7.33 10.13
N THR A 67 11.40 8.29 9.76
CA THR A 67 12.01 9.25 10.69
C THR A 67 11.04 10.30 11.24
N ASP A 68 9.85 10.49 10.65
CA ASP A 68 8.76 11.32 11.21
C ASP A 68 8.13 10.70 12.48
N VAL A 69 8.43 9.43 12.73
CA VAL A 69 8.10 8.74 13.98
C VAL A 69 9.36 8.66 14.82
N ARG A 70 9.30 9.24 16.02
CA ARG A 70 10.39 9.14 16.99
C ARG A 70 10.62 7.70 17.38
N LEU A 71 11.88 7.34 17.63
CA LEU A 71 12.22 6.03 18.19
C LEU A 71 11.79 5.98 19.66
N PHE A 72 10.88 5.07 20.00
CA PHE A 72 10.41 4.92 21.36
C PHE A 72 11.36 4.07 22.19
N ARG A 73 11.59 4.50 23.44
CA ARG A 73 12.24 3.67 24.46
C ARG A 73 11.16 2.90 25.22
N GLY A 74 11.43 1.65 25.55
CA GLY A 74 10.47 0.80 26.27
C GLY A 74 9.25 0.43 25.44
N ARG A 75 8.18 -0.03 26.10
CA ARG A 75 7.00 -0.68 25.47
C ARG A 75 5.66 -0.18 26.04
N ASP A 76 5.70 0.87 26.86
CA ASP A 76 4.56 1.31 27.70
C ASP A 76 3.67 2.40 27.10
N SER A 77 3.88 2.80 25.84
CA SER A 77 3.04 3.82 25.20
C SER A 77 2.36 3.31 23.93
N THR A 78 1.25 3.94 23.58
CA THR A 78 0.37 3.56 22.46
C THR A 78 0.89 4.04 21.10
N GLY A 79 1.78 5.02 21.08
CA GLY A 79 2.43 5.51 19.86
C GLY A 79 2.16 6.98 19.61
N VAL A 80 2.17 7.38 18.35
CA VAL A 80 1.75 8.71 17.87
C VAL A 80 0.86 8.55 16.65
N ARG A 81 -0.01 9.53 16.37
CA ARG A 81 -0.96 9.47 15.26
C ARG A 81 -0.28 9.38 13.89
N GLY A 82 -0.43 8.28 13.17
CA GLY A 82 0.02 8.10 11.79
C GLY A 82 -0.86 8.81 10.77
N ILE A 83 -2.17 8.57 10.85
CA ILE A 83 -3.20 9.17 9.98
C ILE A 83 -4.36 9.68 10.84
N ARG A 84 -5.02 10.76 10.42
CA ARG A 84 -6.30 11.20 11.01
C ARG A 84 -7.44 10.60 10.21
N LEU A 85 -8.17 9.69 10.83
CA LEU A 85 -9.37 9.05 10.30
C LEU A 85 -10.62 9.87 10.64
N GLU A 86 -11.68 9.70 9.85
CA GLU A 86 -12.98 10.35 10.05
C GLU A 86 -14.09 9.30 10.19
N GLY A 87 -15.09 9.59 11.03
CA GLY A 87 -16.22 8.67 11.26
C GLY A 87 -15.77 7.29 11.75
N GLU A 88 -16.27 6.25 11.09
CA GLU A 88 -15.98 4.85 11.38
C GLU A 88 -14.84 4.28 10.51
N ASP A 89 -14.05 5.14 9.87
CA ASP A 89 -12.89 4.69 9.10
C ASP A 89 -11.81 4.08 10.01
N ARG A 90 -11.04 3.15 9.45
CA ARG A 90 -9.96 2.43 10.13
C ARG A 90 -8.83 2.15 9.18
N VAL A 91 -7.60 2.08 9.69
CA VAL A 91 -6.47 1.56 8.91
C VAL A 91 -6.72 0.08 8.61
N ILE A 92 -6.48 -0.32 7.37
CA ILE A 92 -6.56 -1.72 6.92
C ILE A 92 -5.19 -2.27 6.53
N SER A 93 -4.23 -1.41 6.21
CA SER A 93 -2.89 -1.84 5.84
C SER A 93 -1.81 -0.83 6.18
N GLN A 94 -0.61 -1.40 6.38
CA GLN A 94 0.64 -0.69 6.50
C GLN A 94 1.60 -1.27 5.46
N SER A 95 2.29 -0.42 4.72
CA SER A 95 3.34 -0.83 3.78
C SER A 95 4.61 -0.03 4.03
N VAL A 96 5.76 -0.68 3.82
CA VAL A 96 7.08 -0.04 3.84
C VAL A 96 7.50 0.17 2.38
N LEU A 97 7.81 1.41 2.02
CA LEU A 97 8.22 1.78 0.67
C LEU A 97 9.64 2.31 0.70
N THR A 98 10.40 2.08 -0.37
CA THR A 98 11.73 2.66 -0.53
C THR A 98 11.59 4.18 -0.64
N HIS A 99 12.36 4.91 0.17
CA HIS A 99 12.38 6.37 0.07
C HIS A 99 13.15 6.79 -1.19
N VAL A 100 12.53 7.62 -2.02
CA VAL A 100 13.15 8.22 -3.19
C VAL A 100 13.02 9.73 -3.07
N THR A 101 14.15 10.43 -2.95
CA THR A 101 14.16 11.88 -2.91
C THR A 101 13.74 12.43 -4.27
N SER A 102 12.52 12.95 -4.36
CA SER A 102 11.90 13.46 -5.58
C SER A 102 10.92 14.58 -5.24
N THR A 103 10.72 15.51 -6.16
CA THR A 103 9.73 16.58 -6.05
C THR A 103 8.42 16.19 -6.73
N PRO A 104 7.26 16.77 -6.33
CA PRO A 104 6.00 16.51 -7.03
C PRO A 104 6.04 16.78 -8.54
N PRO A 105 6.68 17.86 -9.05
CA PRO A 105 6.88 18.06 -10.50
C PRO A 105 7.69 16.96 -11.18
N GLU A 106 8.74 16.43 -10.54
CA GLU A 106 9.50 15.28 -11.06
C GLU A 106 8.64 14.02 -11.12
N ASN A 107 7.91 13.71 -10.05
CA ASN A 107 7.04 12.54 -10.02
C ASN A 107 5.96 12.61 -11.09
N ARG A 108 5.32 13.78 -11.29
CA ARG A 108 4.34 13.97 -12.38
C ARG A 108 4.98 13.80 -13.76
N ALA A 109 6.16 14.37 -13.98
CA ALA A 109 6.88 14.23 -15.25
C ALA A 109 7.22 12.77 -15.54
N TYR A 110 7.74 12.06 -14.53
CA TYR A 110 8.05 10.63 -14.60
C TYR A 110 6.80 9.82 -14.94
N LEU A 111 5.71 9.99 -14.17
CA LEU A 111 4.46 9.24 -14.34
C LEU A 111 3.85 9.46 -15.72
N ARG A 112 3.81 10.71 -16.23
CA ARG A 112 3.31 11.01 -17.58
C ARG A 112 4.14 10.31 -18.65
N GLN A 113 5.47 10.35 -18.55
CA GLN A 113 6.36 9.68 -19.50
C GLN A 113 6.27 8.15 -19.40
N ALA A 114 6.21 7.59 -18.19
CA ALA A 114 6.11 6.16 -17.93
C ALA A 114 4.78 5.57 -18.47
N VAL A 115 3.64 6.24 -18.24
CA VAL A 115 2.36 5.79 -18.80
C VAL A 115 2.34 5.87 -20.32
N ALA A 116 2.94 6.90 -20.92
CA ALA A 116 3.07 6.97 -22.38
C ALA A 116 3.92 5.82 -22.95
N ALA A 117 5.03 5.48 -22.28
CA ALA A 117 5.89 4.36 -22.67
C ALA A 117 5.16 3.01 -22.56
N ARG A 118 4.46 2.75 -21.45
CA ARG A 118 3.64 1.54 -21.24
C ARG A 118 2.57 1.36 -22.30
N ARG A 119 1.84 2.43 -22.62
CA ARG A 119 0.86 2.42 -23.71
C ARG A 119 1.48 2.12 -25.07
N ALA A 120 2.66 2.67 -25.35
CA ALA A 120 3.41 2.38 -26.58
C ALA A 120 3.88 0.91 -26.64
N ALA A 121 4.13 0.28 -25.49
CA ALA A 121 4.44 -1.15 -25.37
C ALA A 121 3.20 -2.07 -25.41
N GLY A 122 1.98 -1.51 -25.45
CA GLY A 122 0.72 -2.26 -25.52
C GLY A 122 0.07 -2.58 -24.17
N GLU A 123 0.60 -2.03 -23.06
CA GLU A 123 0.03 -2.20 -21.72
C GLU A 123 -1.19 -1.29 -21.49
N ASP A 124 -2.16 -1.78 -20.72
CA ASP A 124 -3.28 -0.97 -20.24
C ASP A 124 -2.89 -0.16 -18.99
N ALA A 125 -2.38 1.06 -19.24
CA ALA A 125 -1.98 2.01 -18.21
C ALA A 125 -2.72 3.34 -18.35
N GLU A 126 -3.18 3.93 -17.23
CA GLU A 126 -3.84 5.24 -17.22
C GLU A 126 -3.54 6.03 -15.95
N LEU A 127 -3.35 7.35 -16.06
CA LEU A 127 -3.27 8.23 -14.90
C LEU A 127 -4.67 8.70 -14.49
N ALA A 128 -4.85 8.95 -13.20
CA ALA A 128 -6.07 9.59 -12.72
C ALA A 128 -6.11 11.06 -13.18
N PRO A 129 -7.30 11.65 -13.38
CA PRO A 129 -7.43 13.10 -13.46
C PRO A 129 -6.79 13.75 -12.23
N GLU A 130 -6.11 14.88 -12.40
CA GLU A 130 -5.57 15.64 -11.27
C GLU A 130 -6.73 16.16 -10.41
N GLU A 131 -6.80 15.72 -9.15
CA GLU A 131 -7.77 16.24 -8.17
C GLU A 131 -7.34 17.62 -7.65
N GLU A 132 -8.29 18.49 -7.31
CA GLU A 132 -8.00 19.83 -6.76
C GLU A 132 -7.13 19.78 -5.48
N GLU A 133 -7.24 18.72 -4.67
CA GLU A 133 -6.42 18.52 -3.45
C GLU A 133 -4.95 18.14 -3.76
N ASP A 134 -4.65 17.75 -5.00
CA ASP A 134 -3.33 17.40 -5.52
C ASP A 134 -2.81 18.42 -6.54
N ALA A 135 -3.67 19.36 -6.96
CA ALA A 135 -3.38 20.49 -7.82
C ALA A 135 -2.56 21.56 -7.07
N GLY A 136 -1.30 21.22 -6.75
CA GLY A 136 -0.26 22.24 -6.66
C GLY A 136 -0.03 22.92 -8.01
N ASP A 137 1.03 23.70 -8.14
CA ASP A 137 1.40 24.27 -9.44
C ASP A 137 1.51 23.13 -10.47
N ASN A 138 0.81 23.21 -11.62
CA ASN A 138 0.78 22.16 -12.66
C ASN A 138 2.10 22.12 -13.46
N GLU A 139 3.17 22.55 -12.82
CA GLU A 139 4.52 22.56 -13.34
C GLU A 139 5.01 21.10 -13.48
N LEU A 140 5.55 20.80 -14.66
CA LEU A 140 6.32 19.59 -14.88
C LEU A 140 7.80 19.93 -14.83
N ALA A 141 8.57 19.10 -14.13
CA ALA A 141 10.02 19.15 -14.26
C ALA A 141 10.44 18.55 -15.62
N ILE A 142 11.56 19.03 -16.16
CA ILE A 142 12.22 18.38 -17.29
C ILE A 142 13.17 17.33 -16.71
N LEU A 143 12.92 16.06 -17.00
CA LEU A 143 13.78 14.96 -16.55
C LEU A 143 14.90 14.71 -17.56
N SER A 144 16.13 14.57 -17.08
CA SER A 144 17.19 13.96 -17.87
C SER A 144 16.92 12.47 -18.06
N SER A 145 17.50 11.86 -19.09
CA SER A 145 17.38 10.40 -19.31
C SER A 145 17.91 9.59 -18.12
N GLU A 146 18.99 10.06 -17.49
CA GLU A 146 19.57 9.46 -16.28
C GLU A 146 18.58 9.51 -15.11
N ARG A 147 17.98 10.68 -14.85
CA ARG A 147 17.01 10.85 -13.77
C ARG A 147 15.72 10.06 -13.99
N TYR A 148 15.25 9.99 -15.24
CA TYR A 148 14.12 9.16 -15.61
C TYR A 148 14.41 7.67 -15.34
N GLY A 149 15.62 7.20 -15.69
CA GLY A 149 16.06 5.84 -15.41
C GLY A 149 16.20 5.54 -13.92
N GLU A 150 16.73 6.48 -13.13
CA GLU A 150 16.84 6.36 -11.67
C GLU A 150 15.45 6.23 -11.00
N LEU A 151 14.51 7.10 -11.35
CA LEU A 151 13.14 7.03 -10.83
C LEU A 151 12.48 5.70 -11.23
N GLY A 152 12.66 5.27 -12.48
CA GLY A 152 12.10 4.00 -12.94
C GLY A 152 12.68 2.77 -12.25
N ALA A 153 13.98 2.78 -11.93
CA ALA A 153 14.61 1.69 -11.18
C ALA A 153 14.09 1.57 -9.73
N HIS A 154 13.45 2.61 -9.21
CA HIS A 154 12.86 2.64 -7.86
C HIS A 154 11.32 2.73 -7.87
N GLU A 155 10.66 2.58 -9.02
CA GLU A 155 9.21 2.55 -9.07
C GLU A 155 8.69 1.26 -8.43
N GLN A 156 7.89 1.41 -7.38
CA GLN A 156 7.13 0.33 -6.78
C GLN A 156 5.66 0.49 -7.13
N PHE A 157 4.90 -0.59 -7.16
CA PHE A 157 3.46 -0.54 -7.38
C PHE A 157 2.69 -1.00 -6.15
N ILE A 158 1.61 -0.29 -5.85
CA ILE A 158 0.68 -0.62 -4.78
C ILE A 158 -0.57 -1.23 -5.42
N LEU A 159 -0.87 -2.47 -5.07
CA LEU A 159 -2.17 -3.08 -5.36
C LEU A 159 -3.18 -2.58 -4.33
N THR A 160 -4.34 -2.10 -4.79
CA THR A 160 -5.51 -1.84 -3.93
C THR A 160 -6.66 -2.73 -4.36
N VAL A 161 -7.37 -3.34 -3.40
CA VAL A 161 -8.52 -4.22 -3.65
C VAL A 161 -9.69 -3.85 -2.72
N SER A 162 -10.89 -3.76 -3.29
CA SER A 162 -12.15 -3.53 -2.58
C SER A 162 -12.95 -4.81 -2.34
N GLU A 163 -13.89 -4.77 -1.39
CA GLU A 163 -14.70 -5.93 -1.02
C GLU A 163 -15.60 -6.45 -2.15
N ASN A 164 -15.97 -5.63 -3.13
CA ASN A 164 -16.76 -6.06 -4.29
C ASN A 164 -15.90 -6.48 -5.51
N GLY A 165 -14.61 -6.79 -5.29
CA GLY A 165 -13.74 -7.36 -6.32
C GLY A 165 -13.16 -6.35 -7.31
N PHE A 166 -13.14 -5.05 -6.95
CA PHE A 166 -12.45 -4.04 -7.75
C PHE A 166 -11.02 -3.85 -7.28
N GLY A 167 -10.11 -3.58 -8.21
CA GLY A 167 -8.73 -3.28 -7.86
C GLY A 167 -7.92 -2.71 -9.00
N LYS A 168 -6.69 -2.34 -8.68
CA LYS A 168 -5.72 -1.72 -9.60
C LYS A 168 -4.34 -1.70 -8.99
N ARG A 169 -3.33 -1.60 -9.84
CA ARG A 169 -1.96 -1.24 -9.47
C ARG A 169 -1.79 0.27 -9.66
N SER A 170 -1.25 0.96 -8.66
CA SER A 170 -0.91 2.39 -8.76
C SER A 170 0.55 2.59 -8.38
N SER A 171 1.25 3.45 -9.11
CA SER A 171 2.67 3.74 -8.84
C SER A 171 2.84 4.35 -7.45
N ALA A 172 3.87 3.93 -6.71
CA ALA A 172 4.20 4.48 -5.40
C ALA A 172 4.52 5.99 -5.47
N PHE A 173 4.95 6.51 -6.62
CA PHE A 173 5.19 7.94 -6.84
C PHE A 173 3.92 8.78 -6.82
N GLU A 174 2.75 8.17 -7.02
CA GLU A 174 1.46 8.83 -6.84
C GLU A 174 1.10 9.07 -5.37
N TYR A 175 1.67 8.30 -4.45
CA TYR A 175 1.47 8.44 -3.02
C TYR A 175 2.47 9.44 -2.47
N ARG A 176 2.23 10.74 -2.71
CA ARG A 176 3.17 11.80 -2.30
C ARG A 176 3.47 11.79 -0.80
N LEU A 177 4.70 12.15 -0.46
CA LEU A 177 5.09 12.42 0.92
C LEU A 177 4.26 13.57 1.49
N SER A 178 3.78 13.37 2.71
CA SER A 178 2.97 14.34 3.43
C SER A 178 3.26 14.25 4.92
N LYS A 179 2.82 15.26 5.69
CA LYS A 179 3.02 15.25 7.14
C LYS A 179 2.19 14.13 7.78
N ARG A 180 2.84 13.33 8.62
CA ARG A 180 2.18 12.36 9.48
C ARG A 180 1.05 13.02 10.30
N GLY A 181 -0.07 12.31 10.45
CA GLY A 181 -1.24 12.75 11.21
C GLY A 181 -2.18 13.69 10.46
N GLY A 182 -1.94 13.91 9.16
CA GLY A 182 -2.90 14.51 8.23
C GLY A 182 -4.08 13.59 7.92
N LYS A 183 -5.08 14.11 7.20
CA LYS A 183 -6.24 13.32 6.72
C LYS A 183 -5.87 12.33 5.60
N GLY A 184 -4.70 12.50 5.00
CA GLY A 184 -4.29 11.73 3.83
C GLY A 184 -4.94 12.22 2.53
N ILE A 185 -4.59 11.54 1.45
CA ILE A 185 -5.15 11.69 0.10
C ILE A 185 -5.93 10.42 -0.26
N TRP A 186 -6.65 10.41 -1.37
CA TRP A 186 -7.29 9.18 -1.85
C TRP A 186 -6.24 8.17 -2.33
N ALA A 187 -6.43 6.89 -1.97
CA ALA A 187 -5.73 5.71 -2.48
C ALA A 187 -6.55 4.99 -3.57
N MET A 188 -7.86 5.12 -3.48
CA MET A 188 -8.88 4.63 -4.41
C MET A 188 -10.13 5.49 -4.26
N SER A 189 -10.74 5.91 -5.37
CA SER A 189 -12.02 6.61 -5.30
C SER A 189 -13.11 5.61 -4.95
N MET A 190 -13.72 5.80 -3.78
CA MET A 190 -14.69 4.86 -3.21
C MET A 190 -16.10 5.20 -3.66
N THR A 191 -16.83 4.21 -4.18
CA THR A 191 -18.26 4.30 -4.45
C THR A 191 -19.00 3.11 -3.84
N GLU A 192 -20.33 3.21 -3.77
CA GLU A 192 -21.18 2.07 -3.36
C GLU A 192 -20.89 0.81 -4.19
N ARG A 193 -20.56 0.98 -5.48
CA ARG A 193 -20.20 -0.13 -6.37
C ARG A 193 -18.93 -0.84 -5.91
N ASN A 194 -17.90 -0.09 -5.51
CA ASN A 194 -16.64 -0.68 -5.06
C ASN A 194 -16.81 -1.38 -3.71
N GLY A 195 -17.62 -0.78 -2.83
CA GLY A 195 -17.56 -1.08 -1.41
C GLY A 195 -16.19 -0.71 -0.81
N PRO A 196 -16.07 -0.76 0.52
CA PRO A 196 -14.84 -0.64 1.31
C PRO A 196 -13.58 -1.29 0.72
N LEU A 197 -12.42 -0.67 0.95
CA LEU A 197 -11.13 -1.33 0.69
C LEU A 197 -10.92 -2.44 1.71
N ILE A 198 -10.39 -3.57 1.22
CA ILE A 198 -10.03 -4.73 2.06
C ILE A 198 -8.52 -4.99 2.07
N ALA A 199 -7.79 -4.58 1.02
CA ALA A 199 -6.35 -4.75 0.96
C ALA A 199 -5.65 -3.61 0.23
N ALA A 200 -4.45 -3.26 0.70
CA ALA A 200 -3.52 -2.42 -0.03
C ALA A 200 -2.06 -2.76 0.35
N PHE A 201 -1.25 -3.22 -0.60
CA PHE A 201 0.14 -3.62 -0.34
C PHE A 201 1.02 -3.53 -1.61
N PRO A 202 2.35 -3.46 -1.47
CA PRO A 202 3.26 -3.44 -2.61
C PRO A 202 3.26 -4.78 -3.33
N ILE A 203 3.35 -4.74 -4.65
CA ILE A 203 3.53 -5.92 -5.50
C ILE A 203 4.68 -5.69 -6.49
N SER A 204 5.20 -6.79 -7.01
CA SER A 204 6.14 -6.91 -8.13
C SER A 204 5.40 -7.49 -9.33
N ASP A 205 5.96 -7.33 -10.53
CA ASP A 205 5.31 -7.79 -11.77
C ASP A 205 5.23 -9.32 -11.90
N ASP A 206 6.11 -10.04 -11.20
CA ASP A 206 6.19 -11.51 -11.13
C ASP A 206 5.33 -12.12 -10.01
N ASP A 207 4.67 -11.30 -9.21
CA ASP A 207 3.78 -11.78 -8.17
C ASP A 207 2.47 -12.34 -8.74
N GLN A 208 1.81 -13.13 -7.90
CA GLN A 208 0.40 -13.42 -8.05
C GLN A 208 -0.37 -13.01 -6.80
N VAL A 209 -1.68 -12.80 -6.95
CA VAL A 209 -2.56 -12.54 -5.82
C VAL A 209 -3.67 -13.56 -5.73
N MET A 210 -3.98 -13.93 -4.49
CA MET A 210 -5.04 -14.86 -4.15
C MET A 210 -6.13 -14.13 -3.37
N LEU A 211 -7.34 -14.12 -3.89
CA LEU A 211 -8.51 -13.50 -3.30
C LEU A 211 -9.46 -14.58 -2.80
N VAL A 212 -9.98 -14.40 -1.59
CA VAL A 212 -10.94 -15.32 -0.96
C VAL A 212 -12.20 -14.55 -0.60
N THR A 213 -13.34 -15.10 -0.99
CA THR A 213 -14.67 -14.56 -0.66
C THR A 213 -15.27 -15.20 0.58
N ASP A 214 -16.32 -14.59 1.15
CA ASP A 214 -17.09 -15.20 2.24
C ASP A 214 -17.96 -16.39 1.80
N GLY A 215 -18.18 -16.56 0.50
CA GLY A 215 -18.76 -17.77 -0.09
C GLY A 215 -17.78 -18.93 -0.25
N GLY A 216 -16.48 -18.72 0.04
CA GLY A 216 -15.44 -19.74 -0.09
C GLY A 216 -14.88 -19.88 -1.50
N GLN A 217 -15.17 -18.93 -2.40
CA GLN A 217 -14.53 -18.88 -3.71
C GLN A 217 -13.10 -18.35 -3.57
N LEU A 218 -12.17 -19.07 -4.20
CA LEU A 218 -10.75 -18.70 -4.28
C LEU A 218 -10.44 -18.31 -5.72
N ILE A 219 -9.86 -17.13 -5.90
CA ILE A 219 -9.46 -16.58 -7.18
C ILE A 219 -7.96 -16.32 -7.13
N ARG A 220 -7.23 -16.80 -8.13
CA ARG A 220 -5.79 -16.53 -8.30
C ARG A 220 -5.61 -15.71 -9.57
N THR A 221 -4.87 -14.61 -9.47
CA THR A 221 -4.69 -13.66 -10.58
C THR A 221 -3.22 -13.24 -10.64
N PRO A 222 -2.54 -13.43 -11.78
CA PRO A 222 -1.25 -12.81 -12.05
C PRO A 222 -1.31 -11.29 -11.88
N VAL A 223 -0.27 -10.70 -11.30
CA VAL A 223 -0.28 -9.25 -11.03
C VAL A 223 -0.17 -8.43 -12.32
N ASP A 224 0.50 -8.95 -13.35
CA ASP A 224 0.62 -8.35 -14.68
C ASP A 224 -0.74 -8.19 -15.40
N ASP A 225 -1.69 -9.09 -15.16
CA ASP A 225 -3.08 -9.01 -15.65
C ASP A 225 -3.89 -7.87 -14.98
N ILE A 226 -3.42 -7.33 -13.85
CA ILE A 226 -4.12 -6.27 -13.12
C ILE A 226 -3.77 -4.91 -13.72
N ARG A 227 -4.78 -4.13 -14.09
CA ARG A 227 -4.59 -2.82 -14.72
C ARG A 227 -3.72 -1.86 -13.88
N ILE A 228 -2.81 -1.14 -14.55
CA ILE A 228 -2.12 0.02 -13.96
C ILE A 228 -3.02 1.24 -14.12
N ALA A 229 -3.48 1.79 -13.01
CA ALA A 229 -4.35 2.96 -13.03
C ALA A 229 -3.98 3.92 -11.91
N GLY A 230 -4.22 5.21 -12.16
CA GLY A 230 -3.99 6.26 -11.18
C GLY A 230 -4.73 6.00 -9.89
N ARG A 231 -4.15 6.43 -8.77
CA ARG A 231 -4.62 6.05 -7.44
C ARG A 231 -6.04 6.54 -7.16
N ALA A 232 -6.40 7.75 -7.63
CA ALA A 232 -7.71 8.34 -7.44
C ALA A 232 -8.79 7.82 -8.42
N THR A 233 -8.53 6.72 -9.14
CA THR A 233 -9.56 6.03 -9.92
C THR A 233 -10.31 4.99 -9.08
N GLN A 234 -11.44 4.50 -9.61
CA GLN A 234 -12.24 3.43 -9.01
C GLN A 234 -11.65 2.02 -9.22
N GLY A 235 -10.54 1.88 -9.95
CA GLY A 235 -10.02 0.58 -10.38
C GLY A 235 -10.91 -0.14 -11.39
N VAL A 236 -10.54 -1.38 -11.69
CA VAL A 236 -11.26 -2.27 -12.60
C VAL A 236 -11.74 -3.51 -11.86
N THR A 237 -12.67 -4.25 -12.47
CA THR A 237 -13.11 -5.54 -11.93
C THR A 237 -11.96 -6.54 -12.06
N LEU A 238 -11.42 -7.00 -10.93
CA LEU A 238 -10.47 -8.12 -10.89
C LEU A 238 -11.22 -9.44 -11.10
N PHE A 239 -12.38 -9.55 -10.46
CA PHE A 239 -13.31 -10.65 -10.64
C PHE A 239 -14.72 -10.21 -10.25
N ARG A 240 -15.73 -10.92 -10.72
CA ARG A 240 -17.13 -10.67 -10.36
C ARG A 240 -17.51 -11.56 -9.20
N THR A 241 -17.83 -10.97 -8.05
CA THR A 241 -18.44 -11.71 -6.94
C THR A 241 -19.87 -12.11 -7.28
N ALA A 242 -20.36 -13.21 -6.69
CA ALA A 242 -21.78 -13.54 -6.78
C ALA A 242 -22.64 -12.51 -6.01
N GLU A 243 -23.95 -12.55 -6.23
CA GLU A 243 -24.88 -11.67 -5.51
C GLU A 243 -24.81 -11.91 -3.99
N GLY A 244 -24.49 -10.86 -3.23
CA GLY A 244 -24.33 -10.92 -1.77
C GLY A 244 -23.00 -11.46 -1.27
N GLU A 245 -22.10 -11.87 -2.17
CA GLU A 245 -20.76 -12.35 -1.86
C GLU A 245 -19.74 -11.21 -1.92
N ARG A 246 -18.77 -11.22 -1.01
CA ARG A 246 -17.70 -10.21 -0.93
C ARG A 246 -16.34 -10.82 -0.66
N VAL A 247 -15.29 -10.12 -1.09
CA VAL A 247 -13.91 -10.43 -0.77
C VAL A 247 -13.67 -10.20 0.72
N VAL A 248 -13.11 -11.20 1.40
CA VAL A 248 -12.76 -11.12 2.83
C VAL A 248 -11.26 -11.20 3.07
N SER A 249 -10.47 -11.70 2.12
CA SER A 249 -9.03 -11.79 2.25
C SER A 249 -8.34 -11.68 0.89
N VAL A 250 -7.16 -11.07 0.89
CA VAL A 250 -6.26 -10.99 -0.26
C VAL A 250 -4.85 -11.31 0.23
N ALA A 251 -4.20 -12.28 -0.41
CA ALA A 251 -2.83 -12.68 -0.13
C ALA A 251 -1.95 -12.46 -1.37
N ARG A 252 -0.73 -12.00 -1.14
CA ARG A 252 0.35 -11.92 -2.13
C ARG A 252 1.09 -13.26 -2.15
N LEU A 253 1.38 -13.77 -3.34
CA LEU A 253 2.25 -14.92 -3.58
C LEU A 253 3.47 -14.40 -4.33
N GLU A 254 4.63 -14.41 -3.68
CA GLU A 254 5.90 -13.97 -4.26
C GLU A 254 6.49 -15.08 -5.14
N ASP A 255 6.97 -14.72 -6.33
CA ASP A 255 7.75 -15.57 -7.24
C ASP A 255 7.30 -17.03 -7.29
N VAL A 256 6.06 -17.24 -7.75
CA VAL A 256 5.55 -18.59 -8.02
C VAL A 256 5.96 -19.00 -9.43
N SER A 257 7.26 -19.04 -9.70
CA SER A 257 7.76 -19.88 -10.78
C SER A 257 7.22 -21.29 -10.53
N GLU A 258 6.57 -21.88 -11.53
CA GLU A 258 5.88 -23.15 -11.44
C GLU A 258 6.86 -24.24 -10.95
N GLU A 259 6.90 -24.52 -9.65
CA GLU A 259 7.22 -25.86 -9.20
C GLU A 259 6.05 -26.71 -9.69
N GLU A 260 6.21 -27.31 -10.88
CA GLU A 260 5.38 -28.42 -11.34
C GLU A 260 5.28 -29.40 -10.17
N ASP A 261 4.09 -29.46 -9.56
CA ASP A 261 3.75 -30.50 -8.61
C ASP A 261 4.03 -31.83 -9.30
N GLY A 262 5.14 -32.46 -8.90
CA GLY A 262 5.48 -33.81 -9.31
C GLY A 262 4.36 -34.71 -8.84
N GLU A 263 3.47 -35.07 -9.77
CA GLU A 263 2.50 -36.15 -9.61
C GLU A 263 3.24 -37.36 -9.05
N THR A 264 3.10 -37.56 -7.75
CA THR A 264 3.41 -38.82 -7.11
C THR A 264 2.24 -39.73 -7.45
N THR A 265 2.29 -40.37 -8.61
CA THR A 265 1.42 -41.51 -8.91
C THR A 265 1.74 -42.63 -7.93
N ASP A 266 0.76 -42.96 -7.09
CA ASP A 266 0.66 -44.23 -6.36
C ASP A 266 0.66 -45.44 -7.30
#